data_AF-A8MYB1-F1
#
_entry.id   AF-A8MYB1-F1
#
_cell.length_a   1.000
_cell.length_b   1.000
_cell.length_c   1.000
_cell.angle_alpha   90.00
_cell.angle_beta   90.00
_cell.angle_gamma   90.00
#
_symmetry.space_group_name_H-M   'P 1'
#
loop_
_entity.id
_entity.type
_entity.pdbx_description
1 polymer ?
#
loop_
_entity_poly.entity_id
_entity_poly.type
_entity_poly.pdbx_seq_one_letter_code
_entity_poly.pdbx_strand_id
1 'polypeptide(L)'
;MEDVGQNPLDDVKNIFFASSLEAVKQNLDCLNSDLEKDLQKLDMENQVLLRKIKEKEETISSLERKLALSLEEAKEEEELNYVIDEQEESLRELELETAKLEKSNAILSRNVVEVQKKISGLFTNIGLEEETTKQILEEMKARLQKSTESCAKQEEELAKIESDYQSVSDLCKDQVYYIKKYQEVLRKMKEEKETLLLEKQISKAQDDSSQTVKPGSILADTTQRNMERTTIKKQERRCWYKYFQYLTFMVLVFIRLLAYVIFHLQYINPDLLVDVLPLVLSRGTLESLRKVSHPFLTLAVEEALPH
;
A
#
# COMPACT_ATOMS: atom_id res chain seq x y z
N MET A 1 -42.75 -52.66 -79.03
CA MET A 1 -42.17 -51.32 -78.84
C MET A 1 -43.10 -50.37 -79.55
N GLU A 2 -44.08 -49.81 -78.85
CA GLU A 2 -44.91 -48.73 -79.41
C GLU A 2 -44.13 -47.43 -79.24
N ASP A 3 -43.83 -46.82 -80.37
CA ASP A 3 -43.12 -45.57 -80.54
C ASP A 3 -44.01 -44.43 -80.05
N VAL A 4 -43.69 -43.90 -78.87
CA VAL A 4 -44.37 -42.72 -78.31
C VAL A 4 -43.90 -41.52 -79.12
N GLY A 5 -44.67 -41.17 -80.14
CA GLY A 5 -44.42 -40.01 -81.00
C GLY A 5 -44.31 -38.71 -80.20
N GLN A 6 -43.16 -38.06 -80.32
CA GLN A 6 -42.87 -36.75 -79.75
C GLN A 6 -43.83 -35.69 -80.33
N ASN A 7 -44.53 -34.98 -79.46
CA ASN A 7 -45.45 -33.92 -79.85
C ASN A 7 -44.65 -32.67 -80.26
N PRO A 8 -44.86 -32.07 -81.45
CA PRO A 8 -44.16 -30.85 -81.88
C PRO A 8 -44.32 -29.66 -80.91
N LEU A 9 -45.42 -29.65 -80.14
CA LEU A 9 -45.66 -28.68 -79.07
C LEU A 9 -44.68 -28.81 -77.90
N ASP A 10 -44.15 -30.01 -77.65
CA ASP A 10 -43.13 -30.22 -76.60
C ASP A 10 -41.80 -29.63 -77.04
N ASP A 11 -41.46 -29.68 -78.34
CA ASP A 11 -40.24 -29.08 -78.87
C ASP A 11 -40.25 -27.54 -78.79
N VAL A 12 -41.36 -26.89 -79.16
CA VAL A 12 -41.50 -25.43 -79.03
C VAL A 12 -41.47 -24.99 -77.57
N LYS A 13 -42.13 -25.74 -76.68
CA LYS A 13 -42.05 -25.50 -75.23
C LYS A 13 -40.62 -25.65 -74.73
N ASN A 14 -39.92 -26.71 -75.11
CA ASN A 14 -38.53 -26.96 -74.71
C ASN A 14 -37.60 -25.84 -75.17
N ILE A 15 -37.76 -25.33 -76.40
CA ILE A 15 -36.96 -24.19 -76.90
C ILE A 15 -37.25 -22.91 -76.11
N PHE A 16 -38.52 -22.59 -75.84
CA PHE A 16 -38.88 -21.42 -75.04
C PHE A 16 -38.39 -21.53 -73.59
N PHE A 17 -38.55 -22.70 -72.96
CA PHE A 17 -38.05 -22.97 -71.61
C PHE A 17 -36.51 -22.95 -71.56
N ALA A 18 -35.82 -23.47 -72.58
CA ALA A 18 -34.37 -23.40 -72.67
C ALA A 18 -33.89 -21.95 -72.78
N SER A 19 -34.54 -21.14 -73.63
CA SER A 19 -34.20 -19.72 -73.79
C SER A 19 -34.48 -18.90 -72.53
N SER A 20 -35.61 -19.13 -71.86
CA SER A 20 -35.92 -18.43 -70.60
C SER A 20 -34.98 -18.88 -69.46
N LEU A 21 -34.64 -20.15 -69.40
CA LEU A 21 -33.66 -20.69 -68.44
C LEU A 21 -32.27 -20.09 -68.66
N GLU A 22 -31.84 -19.94 -69.91
CA GLU A 22 -30.57 -19.29 -70.26
C GLU A 22 -30.55 -17.81 -69.85
N ALA A 23 -31.65 -17.08 -70.08
CA ALA A 23 -31.79 -15.70 -69.63
C ALA A 23 -31.77 -15.59 -68.09
N VAL A 24 -32.47 -16.48 -67.37
CA VAL A 24 -32.44 -16.54 -65.90
C VAL A 24 -31.04 -16.86 -65.38
N LYS A 25 -30.33 -17.79 -66.02
CA LYS A 25 -28.94 -18.12 -65.69
C LYS A 25 -28.01 -16.92 -65.85
N GLN A 26 -28.08 -16.20 -66.97
CA GLN A 26 -27.29 -14.98 -67.18
C GLN A 26 -27.60 -13.91 -66.13
N ASN A 27 -28.88 -13.71 -65.78
CA ASN A 27 -29.27 -12.77 -64.72
C ASN A 27 -28.69 -13.18 -63.36
N LEU A 28 -28.70 -14.47 -63.04
CA LEU A 28 -28.12 -14.99 -61.80
C LEU A 28 -26.59 -14.82 -61.77
N ASP A 29 -25.91 -15.09 -62.88
CA ASP A 29 -24.47 -14.91 -63.02
C ASP A 29 -24.07 -13.43 -62.86
N CYS A 30 -24.82 -12.51 -63.48
CA CYS A 30 -24.64 -11.07 -63.29
C CYS A 30 -24.85 -10.65 -61.82
N LEU A 31 -25.94 -11.09 -61.19
CA LEU A 31 -26.24 -10.77 -59.79
C LEU A 31 -25.17 -11.30 -58.84
N ASN A 32 -24.68 -12.53 -59.07
CA ASN A 32 -23.59 -13.11 -58.28
C ASN A 32 -22.30 -12.31 -58.45
N SER A 33 -21.98 -11.86 -59.67
CA SER A 33 -20.80 -11.03 -59.93
C SER A 33 -20.88 -9.68 -59.21
N ASP A 34 -22.05 -9.05 -59.18
CA ASP A 34 -22.23 -7.78 -58.46
C ASP A 34 -22.18 -7.97 -56.95
N LEU A 35 -22.78 -9.05 -56.43
CA LEU A 35 -22.68 -9.40 -55.01
C LEU A 35 -21.23 -9.68 -54.57
N GLU A 36 -20.44 -10.34 -55.41
CA GLU A 36 -19.02 -10.58 -55.14
C GLU A 36 -18.23 -9.27 -55.07
N LYS A 37 -18.48 -8.32 -55.98
CA LYS A 37 -17.85 -6.99 -55.94
C LYS A 37 -18.24 -6.21 -54.68
N ASP A 38 -19.51 -6.27 -54.29
CA ASP A 38 -19.99 -5.59 -53.08
C ASP A 38 -19.36 -6.19 -51.81
N LEU A 39 -19.21 -7.52 -51.75
CA LEU A 39 -18.50 -8.19 -50.65
C LEU A 39 -17.02 -7.80 -50.60
N GLN A 40 -16.34 -7.75 -51.75
CA GLN A 40 -14.94 -7.31 -51.81
C GLN A 40 -14.78 -5.84 -51.38
N LYS A 41 -15.70 -4.97 -51.79
CA LYS A 41 -15.73 -3.56 -51.37
C LYS A 41 -15.93 -3.45 -49.87
N LEU A 42 -16.87 -4.19 -49.30
CA LEU A 42 -17.14 -4.20 -47.87
C LEU A 42 -15.92 -4.72 -47.07
N ASP A 43 -15.24 -5.76 -47.56
CA ASP A 43 -14.02 -6.27 -46.94
C ASP A 43 -12.91 -5.21 -46.94
N MET A 44 -12.68 -4.53 -48.06
CA MET A 44 -11.72 -3.44 -48.15
C MET A 44 -12.03 -2.30 -47.17
N GLU A 45 -13.29 -1.87 -47.07
CA GLU A 45 -13.72 -0.83 -46.13
C GLU A 45 -13.53 -1.27 -44.67
N ASN A 46 -13.87 -2.53 -44.34
CA ASN A 46 -13.65 -3.11 -43.02
C ASN A 46 -12.17 -3.18 -42.66
N GLN A 47 -11.29 -3.56 -43.59
CA GLN A 47 -9.84 -3.56 -43.37
C GLN A 47 -9.28 -2.14 -43.11
N VAL A 48 -9.82 -1.12 -43.77
CA VAL A 48 -9.46 0.29 -43.51
C VAL A 48 -9.94 0.72 -42.12
N LEU A 49 -11.17 0.38 -41.74
CA LEU A 49 -11.70 0.69 -40.42
C LEU A 49 -10.92 -0.01 -39.30
N LEU A 50 -10.57 -1.29 -39.48
CA LEU A 50 -9.81 -2.03 -38.50
C LEU A 50 -8.42 -1.42 -38.26
N ARG A 51 -7.74 -0.95 -39.31
CA ARG A 51 -6.48 -0.20 -39.18
C ARG A 51 -6.66 1.08 -38.40
N LYS A 52 -7.70 1.88 -38.70
CA LYS A 52 -8.01 3.11 -37.96
C LYS A 52 -8.33 2.84 -36.49
N ILE A 53 -9.05 1.76 -36.18
CA ILE A 53 -9.35 1.36 -34.80
C ILE A 53 -8.06 1.04 -34.06
N LYS A 54 -7.17 0.22 -34.64
CA LYS A 54 -5.87 -0.09 -34.03
C LYS A 54 -5.00 1.15 -33.79
N GLU A 55 -4.90 2.05 -34.76
CA GLU A 55 -4.16 3.32 -34.61
C GLU A 55 -4.74 4.18 -33.48
N LYS A 56 -6.08 4.22 -33.35
CA LYS A 56 -6.75 4.95 -32.27
C LYS A 56 -6.56 4.28 -30.92
N GLU A 57 -6.61 2.96 -30.83
CA GLU A 57 -6.33 2.19 -29.61
C GLU A 57 -4.90 2.43 -29.12
N GLU A 58 -3.90 2.39 -30.01
CA GLU A 58 -2.51 2.69 -29.67
C GLU A 58 -2.34 4.12 -29.16
N THR A 59 -3.02 5.09 -29.80
CA THR A 59 -3.02 6.49 -29.36
C THR A 59 -3.64 6.64 -27.97
N ILE A 60 -4.79 6.02 -27.74
CA ILE A 60 -5.49 6.04 -26.44
C ILE A 60 -4.59 5.43 -25.37
N SER A 61 -4.02 4.24 -25.59
CA SER A 61 -3.09 3.62 -24.63
C SER A 61 -1.85 4.45 -24.36
N SER A 62 -1.35 5.22 -25.34
CA SER A 62 -0.24 6.16 -25.12
C SER A 62 -0.63 7.34 -24.23
N LEU A 63 -1.85 7.88 -24.42
CA LEU A 63 -2.38 8.98 -23.64
C LEU A 63 -2.74 8.54 -22.21
N GLU A 64 -3.34 7.36 -22.04
CA GLU A 64 -3.62 6.77 -20.74
C GLU A 64 -2.35 6.59 -19.91
N ARG A 65 -1.26 6.09 -20.53
CA ARG A 65 0.04 5.99 -19.87
C ARG A 65 0.58 7.36 -19.46
N LYS A 66 0.45 8.37 -20.33
CA LYS A 66 0.90 9.74 -20.02
C LYS A 66 0.09 10.35 -18.88
N LEU A 67 -1.23 10.17 -18.88
CA LEU A 67 -2.10 10.63 -17.80
C LEU A 67 -1.79 9.94 -16.47
N ALA A 68 -1.50 8.63 -16.50
CA ALA A 68 -1.09 7.90 -15.29
C ALA A 68 0.22 8.45 -14.70
N LEU A 69 1.20 8.79 -15.54
CA LEU A 69 2.45 9.42 -15.11
C LEU A 69 2.21 10.84 -14.55
N SER A 70 1.43 11.67 -15.25
CA SER A 70 1.10 13.02 -14.76
C SER A 70 0.28 13.00 -13.47
N LEU A 71 -0.57 11.99 -13.27
CA LEU A 71 -1.29 11.82 -12.01
C LEU A 71 -0.37 11.45 -10.86
N GLU A 72 0.68 10.66 -11.11
CA GLU A 72 1.68 10.33 -10.09
C GLU A 72 2.53 11.55 -9.75
N GLU A 73 2.99 12.29 -10.76
CA GLU A 73 3.75 13.54 -10.59
C GLU A 73 2.94 14.58 -9.79
N ALA A 74 1.64 14.71 -10.06
CA ALA A 74 0.77 15.61 -9.30
C ALA A 74 0.61 15.20 -7.83
N LYS A 75 0.62 13.90 -7.50
CA LYS A 75 0.59 13.44 -6.11
C LYS A 75 1.92 13.69 -5.41
N GLU A 76 3.04 13.42 -6.08
CA GLU A 76 4.37 13.72 -5.55
C GLU A 76 4.51 15.22 -5.26
N GLU A 77 3.98 16.09 -6.13
CA GLU A 77 3.94 17.54 -5.93
C GLU A 77 3.07 17.94 -4.71
N GLU A 78 1.92 17.29 -4.50
CA GLU A 78 1.07 17.51 -3.32
C GLU A 78 1.76 17.08 -2.01
N GLU A 79 2.43 15.93 -2.00
CA GLU A 79 3.23 15.47 -0.85
C GLU A 79 4.41 16.41 -0.55
N LEU A 80 5.11 16.88 -1.58
CA LEU A 80 6.19 17.85 -1.43
C LEU A 80 5.69 19.19 -0.88
N ASN A 81 4.55 19.69 -1.37
CA ASN A 81 3.95 20.93 -0.87
C ASN A 81 3.57 20.81 0.62
N TYR A 82 3.03 19.67 1.04
CA TYR A 82 2.74 19.42 2.46
C TYR A 82 4.01 19.47 3.34
N VAL A 83 5.11 18.86 2.89
CA VAL A 83 6.40 18.89 3.60
C VAL A 83 6.98 20.32 3.65
N ILE A 84 6.84 21.09 2.56
CA ILE A 84 7.28 22.49 2.51
C ILE A 84 6.49 23.33 3.53
N ASP A 85 5.18 23.16 3.61
CA ASP A 85 4.32 23.88 4.56
C ASP A 85 4.69 23.55 6.02
N GLU A 86 4.94 22.28 6.34
CA GLU A 86 5.39 21.84 7.68
C GLU A 86 6.78 22.42 8.04
N GLN A 87 7.70 22.45 7.09
CA GLN A 87 9.02 23.08 7.28
C GLN A 87 8.91 24.60 7.45
N GLU A 88 8.02 25.26 6.71
CA GLU A 88 7.77 26.69 6.85
C GLU A 88 7.16 27.04 8.20
N GLU A 89 6.24 26.21 8.72
CA GLU A 89 5.71 26.36 10.08
C GLU A 89 6.79 26.21 11.15
N SER A 90 7.64 25.18 11.02
CA SER A 90 8.78 24.95 11.92
C SER A 90 9.78 26.12 11.91
N LEU A 91 10.04 26.69 10.73
CA LEU A 91 10.90 27.88 10.59
C LEU A 91 10.27 29.10 11.26
N ARG A 92 8.95 29.32 11.10
CA ARG A 92 8.23 30.41 11.78
C ARG A 92 8.30 30.28 13.30
N GLU A 93 8.19 29.07 13.84
CA GLU A 93 8.33 28.83 15.29
C GLU A 93 9.75 29.15 15.78
N LEU A 94 10.77 28.71 15.04
CA LEU A 94 12.17 28.97 15.35
C LEU A 94 12.51 30.47 15.27
N GLU A 95 11.98 31.19 14.29
CA GLU A 95 12.11 32.66 14.19
C GLU A 95 11.49 33.37 15.41
N LEU A 96 10.35 32.89 15.90
CA LEU A 96 9.69 33.45 17.06
C LEU A 96 10.48 33.16 18.36
N GLU A 97 11.03 31.95 18.49
CA GLU A 97 11.88 31.57 19.64
C GLU A 97 13.20 32.34 19.65
N THR A 98 13.85 32.48 18.49
CA THR A 98 15.09 33.26 18.36
C THR A 98 14.86 34.74 18.69
N ALA A 99 13.74 35.34 18.26
CA ALA A 99 13.38 36.71 18.63
C ALA A 99 13.14 36.87 20.15
N LYS A 100 12.54 35.87 20.82
CA LYS A 100 12.37 35.86 22.28
C LYS A 100 13.72 35.79 22.99
N LEU A 101 14.62 34.90 22.54
CA LEU A 101 15.96 34.75 23.08
C LEU A 101 16.79 36.03 22.90
N GLU A 102 16.73 36.66 21.73
CA GLU A 102 17.41 37.92 21.47
C GLU A 102 16.94 39.04 22.41
N LYS A 103 15.63 39.17 22.62
CA LYS A 103 15.06 40.11 23.59
C LYS A 103 15.52 39.83 25.03
N SER A 104 15.52 38.56 25.43
CA SER A 104 16.01 38.15 26.75
C SER A 104 17.50 38.48 26.92
N ASN A 105 18.31 38.20 25.90
CA ASN A 105 19.74 38.45 25.91
C ASN A 105 20.06 39.96 25.97
N ALA A 106 19.27 40.79 25.28
CA ALA A 106 19.37 42.25 25.37
C ALA A 106 19.02 42.80 26.76
N ILE A 107 18.04 42.17 27.46
CA ILE A 107 17.71 42.51 28.86
C ILE A 107 18.85 42.10 29.79
N LEU A 108 19.37 40.88 29.66
CA LEU A 108 20.45 40.38 30.48
C LEU A 108 21.72 41.21 30.30
N SER A 109 22.10 41.54 29.06
CA SER A 109 23.25 42.40 28.75
C SER A 109 23.14 43.77 29.41
N ARG A 110 21.95 44.38 29.42
CA ARG A 110 21.70 45.65 30.12
C ARG A 110 21.85 45.51 31.64
N ASN A 111 21.30 44.44 32.22
CA ASN A 111 21.39 44.17 33.66
C ASN A 111 22.85 43.95 34.09
N VAL A 112 23.63 43.23 33.29
CA VAL A 112 25.07 43.03 33.52
C VAL A 112 25.82 44.37 33.54
N VAL A 113 25.58 45.25 32.56
CA VAL A 113 26.19 46.59 32.53
C VAL A 113 25.77 47.44 33.73
N GLU A 114 24.50 47.39 34.15
CA GLU A 114 24.01 48.13 35.31
C GLU A 114 24.66 47.64 36.62
N VAL A 115 24.77 46.31 36.80
CA VAL A 115 25.45 45.70 37.95
C VAL A 115 26.94 46.06 37.94
N GLN A 116 27.61 45.96 36.79
CA GLN A 116 29.02 46.36 36.66
C GLN A 116 29.24 47.84 37.02
N LYS A 117 28.30 48.73 36.66
CA LYS A 117 28.33 50.14 37.04
C LYS A 117 28.11 50.35 38.55
N LYS A 118 27.17 49.62 39.17
CA LYS A 118 26.92 49.67 40.63
C LYS A 118 28.14 49.19 41.42
N ILE A 119 28.75 48.10 40.99
CA ILE A 119 29.98 47.56 41.58
C ILE A 119 31.11 48.59 41.46
N SER A 120 31.32 49.16 40.27
CA SER A 120 32.34 50.21 40.06
C SER A 120 32.10 51.43 40.95
N GLY A 121 30.84 51.88 41.10
CA GLY A 121 30.47 53.01 41.95
C GLY A 121 30.64 52.75 43.46
N LEU A 122 30.43 51.50 43.90
CA LEU A 122 30.71 51.07 45.28
C LEU A 122 32.21 51.13 45.58
N PHE A 123 33.06 50.64 44.67
CA PHE A 123 34.51 50.66 44.85
C PHE A 123 35.15 52.05 44.77
N THR A 124 34.52 53.02 44.10
CA THR A 124 35.05 54.40 44.05
C THR A 124 34.69 55.24 45.28
N ASN A 125 33.60 54.94 46.00
CA ASN A 125 33.05 55.84 47.01
C ASN A 125 33.35 55.47 48.46
N ILE A 126 34.06 54.38 48.73
CA ILE A 126 34.05 53.79 50.06
C ILE A 126 35.49 53.47 50.52
N GLY A 127 36.12 54.48 51.12
CA GLY A 127 36.99 54.23 52.27
C GLY A 127 36.08 54.00 53.47
N LEU A 128 35.70 52.75 53.76
CA LEU A 128 34.91 52.40 54.95
C LEU A 128 35.49 51.18 55.66
N GLU A 129 35.28 51.25 56.97
CA GLU A 129 35.59 50.35 58.07
C GLU A 129 35.85 48.88 57.70
N GLU A 130 37.02 48.42 58.13
CA GLU A 130 37.58 47.10 57.87
C GLU A 130 36.68 45.94 58.33
N GLU A 131 35.77 46.18 59.27
CA GLU A 131 34.94 45.13 59.87
C GLU A 131 33.67 44.81 59.07
N THR A 132 32.94 45.83 58.60
CA THR A 132 31.78 45.63 57.71
C THR A 132 32.21 45.11 56.33
N THR A 133 33.35 45.58 55.84
CA THR A 133 33.93 45.10 54.58
C THR A 133 34.38 43.63 54.67
N LYS A 134 34.94 43.19 55.81
CA LYS A 134 35.26 41.77 56.05
C LYS A 134 34.02 40.87 56.06
N GLN A 135 32.95 41.27 56.73
CA GLN A 135 31.72 40.47 56.78
C GLN A 135 31.08 40.30 55.39
N ILE A 136 30.98 41.40 54.63
CA ILE A 136 30.45 41.36 53.25
C ILE A 136 31.34 40.49 52.36
N LEU A 137 32.67 40.57 52.53
CA LEU A 137 33.62 39.77 51.75
C LEU A 137 33.44 38.26 52.01
N GLU A 138 33.29 37.86 53.27
CA GLU A 138 33.08 36.44 53.63
C GLU A 138 31.70 35.92 53.17
N GLU A 139 30.64 36.73 53.26
CA GLU A 139 29.33 36.35 52.70
C GLU A 139 29.40 36.19 51.16
N MET A 140 30.09 37.11 50.48
CA MET A 140 30.27 37.03 49.02
C MET A 140 31.11 35.82 48.62
N LYS A 141 32.16 35.46 49.37
CA LYS A 141 32.92 34.22 49.15
C LYS A 141 32.05 32.98 49.33
N ALA A 142 31.25 32.93 50.40
CA ALA A 142 30.35 31.81 50.64
C ALA A 142 29.28 31.66 49.53
N ARG A 143 28.71 32.78 49.07
CA ARG A 143 27.77 32.79 47.93
C ARG A 143 28.45 32.36 46.63
N LEU A 144 29.66 32.83 46.36
CA LEU A 144 30.44 32.47 45.18
C LEU A 144 30.78 30.97 45.19
N GLN A 145 31.22 30.44 46.33
CA GLN A 145 31.48 29.02 46.49
C GLN A 145 30.22 28.19 46.24
N LYS A 146 29.09 28.55 46.86
CA LYS A 146 27.81 27.88 46.64
C LYS A 146 27.36 27.94 45.18
N SER A 147 27.54 29.08 44.52
CA SER A 147 27.22 29.23 43.09
C SER A 147 28.14 28.38 42.21
N THR A 148 29.41 28.25 42.57
CA THR A 148 30.39 27.42 41.86
C THR A 148 30.03 25.94 41.98
N GLU A 149 29.66 25.49 43.18
CA GLU A 149 29.18 24.12 43.42
C GLU A 149 27.88 23.81 42.65
N SER A 150 26.95 24.77 42.59
CA SER A 150 25.72 24.63 41.80
C SER A 150 26.00 24.60 40.29
N CYS A 151 26.93 25.42 39.80
CA CYS A 151 27.33 25.44 38.39
C CYS A 151 27.98 24.12 37.99
N ALA A 152 28.91 23.61 38.80
CA ALA A 152 29.53 22.31 38.59
C ALA A 152 28.51 21.16 38.54
N LYS A 153 27.49 21.19 39.42
CA LYS A 153 26.40 20.21 39.40
C LYS A 153 25.56 20.30 38.12
N GLN A 154 25.24 21.50 37.66
CA GLN A 154 24.49 21.69 36.40
C GLN A 154 25.30 21.24 35.17
N GLU A 155 26.61 21.49 35.16
CA GLU A 155 27.51 21.00 34.11
C GLU A 155 27.55 19.46 34.07
N GLU A 156 27.57 18.79 35.23
CA GLU A 156 27.50 17.33 35.31
C GLU A 156 26.16 16.77 34.78
N GLU A 157 25.04 17.40 35.13
CA GLU A 157 23.71 17.02 34.62
C GLU A 157 23.60 17.24 33.11
N LEU A 158 24.13 18.36 32.59
CA LEU A 158 24.16 18.63 31.14
C LEU A 158 25.04 17.65 30.39
N ALA A 159 26.23 17.30 30.91
CA ALA A 159 27.11 16.31 30.31
C ALA A 159 26.44 14.92 30.23
N LYS A 160 25.64 14.56 31.25
CA LYS A 160 24.84 13.33 31.22
C LYS A 160 23.76 13.37 30.13
N ILE A 161 23.01 14.47 30.03
CA ILE A 161 21.97 14.63 29.01
C ILE A 161 22.57 14.61 27.60
N GLU A 162 23.73 15.24 27.41
CA GLU A 162 24.46 15.22 26.14
C GLU A 162 24.90 13.80 25.77
N SER A 163 25.42 13.02 26.73
CA SER A 163 25.75 11.61 26.53
C SER A 163 24.53 10.75 26.18
N ASP A 164 23.39 10.97 26.85
CA ASP A 164 22.14 10.26 26.57
C ASP A 164 21.61 10.62 25.17
N TYR A 165 21.64 11.90 24.80
CA TYR A 165 21.25 12.38 23.48
C TYR A 165 22.14 11.79 22.37
N GLN A 166 23.45 11.75 22.58
CA GLN A 166 24.39 11.15 21.63
C GLN A 166 24.09 9.65 21.43
N SER A 167 23.81 8.93 22.52
CA SER A 167 23.42 7.52 22.48
C SER A 167 22.13 7.28 21.69
N VAL A 168 21.12 8.14 21.87
CA VAL A 168 19.87 8.09 21.11
C VAL A 168 20.11 8.42 19.63
N SER A 169 20.90 9.45 19.34
CA SER A 169 21.27 9.82 17.97
C SER A 169 21.93 8.68 17.22
N ASP A 170 22.86 7.97 17.85
CA ASP A 170 23.54 6.82 17.24
C ASP A 170 22.60 5.62 17.05
N LEU A 171 21.70 5.35 18.01
CA LEU A 171 20.65 4.33 17.83
C LEU A 171 19.72 4.67 16.65
N CYS A 172 19.35 5.94 16.49
CA CYS A 172 18.54 6.39 15.36
C CYS A 172 19.26 6.22 14.02
N LYS A 173 20.57 6.53 13.95
CA LYS A 173 21.38 6.29 12.75
C LYS A 173 21.42 4.81 12.38
N ASP A 174 21.60 3.94 13.37
CA ASP A 174 21.57 2.49 13.17
C ASP A 174 20.20 2.03 12.67
N GLN A 175 19.10 2.52 13.25
CA GLN A 175 17.75 2.19 12.79
C GLN A 175 17.52 2.61 11.32
N VAL A 176 17.93 3.82 10.94
CA VAL A 176 17.84 4.29 9.55
C VAL A 176 18.62 3.37 8.61
N TYR A 177 19.83 2.94 9.01
CA TYR A 177 20.63 1.98 8.23
C TYR A 177 19.91 0.63 8.05
N TYR A 178 19.32 0.07 9.11
CA TYR A 178 18.58 -1.18 9.03
C TYR A 178 17.31 -1.06 8.18
N ILE A 179 16.54 0.01 8.34
CA ILE A 179 15.34 0.28 7.53
C ILE A 179 15.72 0.30 6.05
N LYS A 180 16.77 1.04 5.68
CA LYS A 180 17.28 1.09 4.31
C LYS A 180 17.69 -0.29 3.80
N LYS A 181 18.34 -1.09 4.62
CA LYS A 181 18.73 -2.47 4.27
C LYS A 181 17.51 -3.39 4.06
N TYR A 182 16.47 -3.26 4.89
CA TYR A 182 15.23 -4.01 4.71
C TYR A 182 14.47 -3.60 3.45
N GLN A 183 14.39 -2.30 3.16
CA GLN A 183 13.80 -1.79 1.92
C GLN A 183 14.53 -2.35 0.69
N GLU A 184 15.86 -2.41 0.72
CA GLU A 184 16.67 -3.01 -0.35
C GLU A 184 16.37 -4.50 -0.55
N VAL A 185 16.27 -5.27 0.54
CA VAL A 185 15.92 -6.70 0.47
C VAL A 185 14.50 -6.90 -0.06
N LEU A 186 13.55 -6.07 0.34
CA LEU A 186 12.17 -6.11 -0.17
C LEU A 186 12.11 -5.79 -1.66
N ARG A 187 12.90 -4.82 -2.12
CA ARG A 187 13.02 -4.48 -3.55
C ARG A 187 13.53 -5.68 -4.35
N LYS A 188 14.63 -6.30 -3.92
CA LYS A 188 15.17 -7.51 -4.58
C LYS A 188 14.18 -8.67 -4.59
N MET A 189 13.47 -8.89 -3.49
CA MET A 189 12.45 -9.96 -3.43
C MET A 189 11.28 -9.70 -4.39
N LYS A 190 10.88 -8.43 -4.57
CA LYS A 190 9.85 -8.05 -5.54
C LYS A 190 10.33 -8.31 -6.97
N GLU A 191 11.55 -7.89 -7.30
CA GLU A 191 12.19 -8.14 -8.60
C GLU A 191 12.31 -9.65 -8.88
N GLU A 192 12.79 -10.45 -7.92
CA GLU A 192 12.86 -11.91 -8.03
C GLU A 192 11.48 -12.52 -8.30
N LYS A 193 10.44 -12.08 -7.58
CA LYS A 193 9.07 -12.55 -7.79
C LYS A 193 8.54 -12.20 -9.18
N GLU A 194 8.82 -11.00 -9.67
CA GLU A 194 8.45 -10.58 -11.03
C GLU A 194 9.19 -11.42 -12.08
N THR A 195 10.49 -11.69 -11.90
CA THR A 195 11.25 -12.56 -12.82
C THR A 195 10.73 -14.00 -12.82
N LEU A 196 10.36 -14.56 -11.66
CA LEU A 196 9.77 -15.90 -11.55
C LEU A 196 8.40 -15.98 -12.23
N LEU A 197 7.60 -14.92 -12.16
CA LEU A 197 6.32 -14.85 -12.87
C LEU A 197 6.52 -14.75 -14.38
N LEU A 198 7.51 -13.98 -14.83
CA LEU A 198 7.86 -13.87 -16.24
C LEU A 198 8.37 -15.21 -16.79
N GLU A 199 9.28 -15.86 -16.07
CA GLU A 199 9.80 -17.19 -16.41
C GLU A 199 8.66 -18.22 -16.51
N LYS A 200 7.74 -18.24 -15.54
CA LYS A 200 6.56 -19.11 -15.59
C LYS A 200 5.67 -18.83 -16.82
N GLN A 201 5.50 -17.57 -17.21
CA GLN A 201 4.75 -17.22 -18.42
C GLN A 201 5.48 -17.67 -19.70
N ILE A 202 6.81 -17.55 -19.74
CA ILE A 202 7.65 -18.04 -20.85
C ILE A 202 7.58 -19.56 -20.96
N SER A 203 7.71 -20.30 -19.86
CA SER A 203 7.58 -21.76 -19.86
C SER A 203 6.20 -22.19 -20.33
N LYS A 204 5.13 -21.53 -19.87
CA LYS A 204 3.76 -21.82 -20.34
C LYS A 204 3.62 -21.60 -21.85
N ALA A 205 4.16 -20.50 -22.39
CA ALA A 205 4.13 -20.24 -23.83
C ALA A 205 4.95 -21.26 -24.64
N GLN A 206 6.07 -21.75 -24.08
CA GLN A 206 6.87 -22.81 -24.70
C GLN A 206 6.16 -24.17 -24.66
N ASP A 207 5.51 -24.52 -23.55
CA ASP A 207 4.75 -25.76 -23.42
C ASP A 207 3.55 -25.77 -24.38
N ASP A 208 2.80 -24.68 -24.45
CA ASP A 208 1.69 -24.49 -25.41
C ASP A 208 2.20 -24.60 -26.87
N SER A 209 3.42 -24.11 -27.15
CA SER A 209 4.07 -24.26 -28.46
C SER A 209 4.59 -25.67 -28.73
N SER A 210 4.93 -26.46 -27.70
CA SER A 210 5.41 -27.84 -27.86
C SER A 210 4.26 -28.84 -28.00
N GLN A 211 3.09 -28.53 -27.42
CA GLN A 211 1.90 -29.37 -27.49
C GLN A 211 1.29 -29.41 -28.91
N THR A 212 1.68 -28.49 -29.80
CA THR A 212 1.19 -28.47 -31.18
C THR A 212 1.84 -29.55 -32.08
N VAL A 213 2.85 -30.31 -31.64
CA VAL A 213 3.50 -31.32 -32.49
C VAL A 213 3.94 -32.58 -31.71
N LYS A 214 3.00 -33.50 -31.41
CA LYS A 214 3.11 -34.99 -31.61
C LYS A 214 2.06 -35.78 -30.79
N PRO A 215 1.25 -36.66 -31.41
CA PRO A 215 0.14 -37.38 -30.74
C PRO A 215 0.57 -38.45 -29.72
N GLY A 216 1.87 -38.76 -29.58
CA GLY A 216 2.36 -39.78 -28.65
C GLY A 216 2.46 -39.34 -27.18
N SER A 217 2.38 -38.04 -26.90
CA SER A 217 2.57 -37.47 -25.54
C SER A 217 1.36 -37.63 -24.61
N ILE A 218 0.15 -37.77 -25.17
CA ILE A 218 -1.12 -37.68 -24.44
C ILE A 218 -1.22 -38.71 -23.29
N LEU A 219 -0.61 -39.89 -23.46
CA LEU A 219 -0.60 -40.92 -22.42
C LEU A 219 0.36 -40.58 -21.27
N ALA A 220 1.56 -40.09 -21.57
CA ALA A 220 2.51 -39.64 -20.56
C ALA A 220 1.97 -38.41 -19.82
N ASP A 221 1.36 -37.47 -20.55
CA ASP A 221 0.78 -36.24 -20.01
C ASP A 221 -0.40 -36.50 -19.06
N THR A 222 -1.19 -37.55 -19.30
CA THR A 222 -2.30 -37.91 -18.41
C THR A 222 -1.79 -38.50 -17.09
N THR A 223 -0.75 -39.34 -17.13
CA THR A 223 -0.10 -39.85 -15.91
C THR A 223 0.61 -38.73 -15.15
N GLN A 224 1.28 -37.81 -15.84
CA GLN A 224 1.92 -36.65 -15.23
C GLN A 224 0.88 -35.70 -14.58
N ARG A 225 -0.21 -35.35 -15.27
CA ARG A 225 -1.28 -34.50 -14.70
C ARG A 225 -1.92 -35.10 -13.45
N ASN A 226 -2.07 -36.43 -13.40
CA ASN A 226 -2.60 -37.10 -12.21
C ASN A 226 -1.62 -37.02 -11.03
N MET A 227 -0.33 -37.23 -11.27
CA MET A 227 0.71 -37.00 -10.26
C MET A 227 0.73 -35.52 -9.79
N GLU A 228 0.70 -34.56 -10.73
CA GLU A 228 0.66 -33.12 -10.42
C GLU A 228 -0.56 -32.76 -9.57
N ARG A 229 -1.76 -33.23 -9.90
CA ARG A 229 -2.96 -33.02 -9.06
C ARG A 229 -2.78 -33.55 -7.65
N THR A 230 -2.15 -34.71 -7.46
CA THR A 230 -1.87 -35.23 -6.11
C THR A 230 -0.85 -34.37 -5.36
N THR A 231 0.15 -33.81 -6.05
CA THR A 231 1.14 -32.90 -5.45
C THR A 231 0.56 -31.53 -5.10
N ILE A 232 -0.27 -30.95 -5.98
CA ILE A 232 -0.99 -29.68 -5.75
C ILE A 232 -1.94 -29.84 -4.57
N LYS A 233 -2.75 -30.92 -4.52
CA LYS A 233 -3.63 -31.19 -3.37
C LYS A 233 -2.86 -31.37 -2.06
N LYS A 234 -1.65 -31.96 -2.11
CA LYS A 234 -0.75 -32.08 -0.95
C LYS A 234 -0.10 -30.75 -0.57
N GLN A 235 0.13 -29.86 -1.53
CA GLN A 235 0.65 -28.51 -1.32
C GLN A 235 -0.42 -27.57 -0.76
N GLU A 236 -1.66 -27.61 -1.27
CA GLU A 236 -2.81 -26.87 -0.74
C GLU A 236 -3.08 -27.24 0.71
N ARG A 237 -3.05 -28.54 1.07
CA ARG A 237 -3.16 -28.96 2.47
C ARG A 237 -2.03 -28.41 3.34
N ARG A 238 -0.80 -28.36 2.84
CA ARG A 238 0.34 -27.77 3.57
C ARG A 238 0.20 -26.26 3.73
N CYS A 239 -0.28 -25.57 2.70
CA CYS A 239 -0.53 -24.13 2.74
C CYS A 239 -1.66 -23.80 3.71
N TRP A 240 -2.73 -24.59 3.68
CA TRP A 240 -3.85 -24.46 4.62
C TRP A 240 -3.43 -24.75 6.06
N TYR A 241 -2.57 -25.76 6.28
CA TYR A 241 -1.98 -26.02 7.59
C TYR A 241 -1.10 -24.86 8.09
N LYS A 242 -0.28 -24.26 7.21
CA LYS A 242 0.51 -23.06 7.56
C LYS A 242 -0.41 -21.89 7.91
N TYR A 243 -1.44 -21.63 7.10
CA TYR A 243 -2.39 -20.56 7.36
C TYR A 243 -3.15 -20.78 8.67
N PHE A 244 -3.57 -22.02 8.93
CA PHE A 244 -4.18 -22.41 10.20
C PHE A 244 -3.23 -22.19 11.39
N GLN A 245 -1.95 -22.56 11.24
CA GLN A 245 -0.94 -22.31 12.28
C GLN A 245 -0.75 -20.82 12.54
N TYR A 246 -0.65 -19.98 11.50
CA TYR A 246 -0.60 -18.52 11.66
C TYR A 246 -1.87 -17.98 12.34
N LEU A 247 -3.05 -18.45 11.94
CA LEU A 247 -4.30 -18.05 12.55
C LEU A 247 -4.34 -18.40 14.04
N THR A 248 -3.93 -19.62 14.41
CA THR A 248 -3.83 -20.02 15.83
C THR A 248 -2.82 -19.16 16.60
N PHE A 249 -1.70 -18.79 15.98
CA PHE A 249 -0.72 -17.90 16.58
C PHE A 249 -1.28 -16.49 16.81
N MET A 250 -1.97 -15.93 15.81
CA MET A 250 -2.61 -14.61 15.93
C MET A 250 -3.68 -14.61 17.02
N VAL A 251 -4.49 -15.66 17.12
CA VAL A 251 -5.50 -15.82 18.18
C VAL A 251 -4.82 -15.89 19.57
N LEU A 252 -3.71 -16.61 19.72
CA LEU A 252 -2.96 -16.66 20.99
C LEU A 252 -2.40 -15.29 21.39
N VAL A 253 -1.84 -14.53 20.44
CA VAL A 253 -1.35 -13.16 20.69
C VAL A 253 -2.50 -12.25 21.09
N PHE A 254 -3.63 -12.35 20.39
CA PHE A 254 -4.83 -11.57 20.71
C PHE A 254 -5.37 -11.86 22.10
N ILE A 255 -5.46 -13.15 22.49
CA ILE A 255 -5.84 -13.55 23.86
C ILE A 255 -4.86 -12.98 24.89
N ARG A 256 -3.55 -12.99 24.60
CA ARG A 256 -2.54 -12.43 25.49
C ARG A 256 -2.68 -10.92 25.64
N LEU A 257 -2.96 -10.19 24.55
CA LEU A 257 -3.24 -8.75 24.60
C LEU A 257 -4.51 -8.46 25.40
N LEU A 258 -5.59 -9.21 25.17
CA LEU A 258 -6.81 -9.09 25.98
C LEU A 258 -6.55 -9.34 27.46
N ALA A 259 -5.74 -10.34 27.80
CA ALA A 259 -5.36 -10.61 29.18
C ALA A 259 -4.57 -9.44 29.80
N TYR A 260 -3.65 -8.81 29.07
CA TYR A 260 -2.96 -7.60 29.53
C TYR A 260 -3.90 -6.41 29.71
N VAL A 261 -4.84 -6.22 28.79
CA VAL A 261 -5.86 -5.16 28.89
C VAL A 261 -6.72 -5.38 30.13
N ILE A 262 -7.21 -6.60 30.35
CA ILE A 262 -7.98 -6.96 31.55
C ILE A 262 -7.14 -6.75 32.83
N PHE A 263 -5.87 -7.14 32.82
CA PHE A 263 -4.98 -6.94 33.96
C PHE A 263 -4.75 -5.46 34.27
N HIS A 264 -4.54 -4.63 33.25
CA HIS A 264 -4.42 -3.17 33.42
C HIS A 264 -5.74 -2.55 33.90
N LEU A 265 -6.88 -2.96 33.36
CA LEU A 265 -8.20 -2.54 33.83
C LEU A 265 -8.39 -2.89 35.31
N GLN A 266 -8.03 -4.11 35.72
CA GLN A 266 -8.12 -4.55 37.11
C GLN A 266 -7.14 -3.81 38.05
N TYR A 267 -5.95 -3.46 37.57
CA TYR A 267 -4.96 -2.69 38.33
C TYR A 267 -5.39 -1.23 38.53
N ILE A 268 -5.93 -0.60 37.48
CA ILE A 268 -6.37 0.80 37.52
C ILE A 268 -7.66 0.94 38.34
N ASN A 269 -8.60 0.02 38.18
CA ASN A 269 -9.86 0.02 38.92
C ASN A 269 -10.40 -1.42 39.10
N PRO A 270 -10.14 -2.07 40.25
CA PRO A 270 -10.62 -3.43 40.49
C PRO A 270 -12.15 -3.53 40.56
N ASP A 271 -12.85 -2.44 40.92
CA ASP A 271 -14.32 -2.42 41.04
C ASP A 271 -15.02 -2.43 39.68
N LEU A 272 -14.34 -1.97 38.62
CA LEU A 272 -14.91 -1.88 37.28
C LEU A 272 -15.35 -3.25 36.73
N LEU A 273 -14.56 -4.30 36.97
CA LEU A 273 -14.93 -5.66 36.51
C LEU A 273 -16.10 -6.22 37.31
N VAL A 274 -16.17 -5.92 38.62
CA VAL A 274 -17.24 -6.39 39.51
C VAL A 274 -18.56 -5.71 39.17
N ASP A 275 -18.54 -4.42 38.80
CA ASP A 275 -19.74 -3.66 38.42
C ASP A 275 -20.21 -3.98 36.99
N VAL A 276 -19.28 -4.22 36.07
CA VAL A 276 -19.61 -4.49 34.66
C VAL A 276 -20.06 -5.94 34.45
N LEU A 277 -19.54 -6.92 35.21
CA LEU A 277 -19.92 -8.33 35.03
C LEU A 277 -21.43 -8.56 35.12
N PRO A 278 -22.15 -8.09 36.17
CA PRO A 278 -23.60 -8.23 36.28
C PRO A 278 -24.35 -7.50 35.16
N LEU A 279 -23.80 -6.38 34.67
CA LEU A 279 -24.41 -5.61 33.58
C LEU A 279 -24.32 -6.37 32.25
N VAL A 280 -23.16 -6.97 31.95
CA VAL A 280 -22.90 -7.77 30.74
C VAL A 280 -23.53 -9.16 30.81
N LEU A 281 -23.69 -9.72 32.01
CA LEU A 281 -24.41 -10.97 32.26
C LEU A 281 -25.89 -10.74 32.60
N SER A 282 -26.40 -9.53 32.41
CA SER A 282 -27.81 -9.26 32.64
C SER A 282 -28.66 -10.11 31.68
N ARG A 283 -29.82 -10.59 32.14
CA ARG A 283 -30.70 -11.45 31.31
C ARG A 283 -30.98 -10.85 29.93
N GLY A 284 -31.14 -9.52 29.83
CA GLY A 284 -31.41 -8.84 28.57
C GLY A 284 -30.23 -8.84 27.59
N THR A 285 -28.99 -8.68 28.07
CA THR A 285 -27.79 -8.71 27.21
C THR A 285 -27.47 -10.13 26.74
N LEU A 286 -27.64 -11.14 27.61
CA LEU A 286 -27.52 -12.56 27.24
C LEU A 286 -28.57 -12.97 26.19
N GLU A 287 -29.82 -12.53 26.33
CA GLU A 287 -30.90 -12.78 25.36
C GLU A 287 -30.58 -12.12 24.00
N SER A 288 -30.06 -10.89 24.02
CA SER A 288 -29.64 -10.17 22.81
C SER A 288 -28.46 -10.86 22.12
N LEU A 289 -27.43 -11.24 22.88
CA LEU A 289 -26.27 -11.96 22.37
C LEU A 289 -26.67 -13.31 21.77
N ARG A 290 -27.61 -14.03 22.40
CA ARG A 290 -28.18 -15.26 21.85
C ARG A 290 -28.86 -14.99 20.51
N LYS A 291 -29.68 -13.94 20.39
CA LYS A 291 -30.33 -13.58 19.11
C LYS A 291 -29.35 -13.21 18.01
N VAL A 292 -28.25 -12.51 18.34
CA VAL A 292 -27.20 -12.14 17.36
C VAL A 292 -26.36 -13.35 16.94
N SER A 293 -26.06 -14.25 17.87
CA SER A 293 -25.26 -15.45 17.57
C SER A 293 -26.07 -16.57 16.91
N HIS A 294 -27.38 -16.61 17.12
CA HIS A 294 -28.22 -17.68 16.61
C HIS A 294 -28.10 -17.89 15.09
N PRO A 295 -28.20 -16.85 14.23
CA PRO A 295 -28.06 -16.99 12.79
C PRO A 295 -26.73 -17.61 12.38
N PHE A 296 -25.62 -17.23 13.01
CA PHE A 296 -24.30 -17.75 12.68
C PHE A 296 -24.12 -19.21 13.09
N LEU A 297 -24.77 -19.64 14.18
CA LEU A 297 -24.74 -21.02 14.64
C LEU A 297 -25.70 -21.91 13.83
N THR A 298 -26.86 -21.42 13.37
CA THR A 298 -27.77 -22.20 12.53
C THR A 298 -27.35 -22.26 11.06
N LEU A 299 -26.70 -21.21 10.52
CA LEU A 299 -26.19 -21.24 9.14
C LEU A 299 -25.23 -22.43 8.91
N ALA A 300 -24.46 -22.80 9.94
CA ALA A 300 -23.54 -23.93 9.87
C ALA A 300 -24.21 -25.31 10.01
N VAL A 301 -25.44 -25.39 10.54
CA VAL A 301 -26.14 -26.68 10.75
C VAL A 301 -27.02 -27.03 9.57
N GLU A 302 -27.72 -26.05 8.99
CA GLU A 302 -28.67 -26.32 7.89
C GLU A 302 -27.96 -26.69 6.57
N GLU A 303 -26.73 -26.21 6.36
CA GLU A 303 -25.91 -26.53 5.19
C GLU A 303 -25.13 -27.86 5.34
N ALA A 304 -25.18 -28.49 6.53
CA ALA A 304 -24.51 -29.75 6.84
C ALA A 304 -25.45 -30.96 6.91
N LEU A 305 -26.78 -30.78 6.79
CA LEU A 305 -27.71 -31.90 6.68
C LEU A 305 -27.94 -32.25 5.19
N PRO A 306 -27.59 -33.47 4.75
CA PRO A 306 -27.96 -33.93 3.42
C PRO A 306 -29.48 -34.10 3.34
N HIS A 307 -30.11 -33.44 2.36
CA HIS A 307 -31.40 -33.87 1.83
C HIS A 307 -31.27 -35.23 1.14
#